data_AF-A0A7S2YK84-F1
#
_entry.id   AF-A0A7S2YK84-F1
#
_cell.length_a   1.000
_cell.length_b   1.000
_cell.length_c   1.000
_cell.angle_alpha   90.00
_cell.angle_beta   90.00
_cell.angle_gamma   90.00
#
_symmetry.space_group_name_H-M   'P 1'
#
loop_
_entity.id
_entity.type
_entity.pdbx_description
1 polymer ?
#
loop_
_entity_poly.entity_id
_entity_poly.type
_entity_poly.pdbx_seq_one_letter_code
_entity_poly.pdbx_strand_id
1 'polypeptide(L)'
;TYLEAIEQVPHLVSSETDHLQFLRVCDGDIWAAAQRLCQYWKERKVHFKDRAFLPLTLTGRGALTKEDILCLQSGVDAVLPPSPTGQLFLFSDRSKLTPLNTFEQRIRVDFYLVKVLAQHERAQTEGVTNFIMLVTPRIARAN
;
A
#
# COMPACT_ATOMS: atom_id res chain seq x y z
N THR A 1 -10.78 -8.75 -11.74
CA THR A 1 -11.11 -7.36 -12.13
C THR A 1 -12.06 -6.78 -11.09
N TYR A 2 -12.45 -5.50 -11.15
CA TYR A 2 -13.45 -4.95 -10.21
C TYR A 2 -14.80 -5.69 -10.28
N LEU A 3 -15.27 -6.00 -11.49
CA LEU A 3 -16.52 -6.75 -11.70
C LEU A 3 -16.48 -8.13 -11.04
N GLU A 4 -15.37 -8.86 -11.23
CA GLU A 4 -15.16 -10.15 -10.58
C GLU A 4 -15.11 -10.03 -9.03
N ALA A 5 -14.55 -8.96 -8.49
CA ALA A 5 -14.53 -8.72 -7.05
C ALA A 5 -15.94 -8.47 -6.50
N ILE A 6 -16.78 -7.72 -7.22
CA ILE A 6 -18.20 -7.52 -6.86
C ILE A 6 -18.95 -8.85 -6.88
N GLU A 7 -18.69 -9.70 -7.86
CA GLU A 7 -19.36 -11.00 -7.99
C GLU A 7 -18.98 -11.96 -6.87
N GLN A 8 -17.69 -12.05 -6.52
CA GLN A 8 -17.21 -13.00 -5.52
C GLN A 8 -17.37 -12.52 -4.08
N VAL A 9 -17.08 -11.25 -3.81
CA VAL A 9 -16.97 -10.69 -2.45
C VAL A 9 -17.59 -9.28 -2.37
N PRO A 10 -18.90 -9.12 -2.66
CA PRO A 10 -19.54 -7.80 -2.72
C PRO A 10 -19.45 -7.04 -1.40
N HIS A 11 -19.55 -7.74 -0.26
CA HIS A 11 -19.41 -7.14 1.06
C HIS A 11 -17.99 -6.56 1.27
N LEU A 12 -16.95 -7.28 0.83
CA LEU A 12 -15.57 -6.81 0.94
C LEU A 12 -15.31 -5.59 0.05
N VAL A 13 -15.84 -5.61 -1.17
CA VAL A 13 -15.79 -4.45 -2.08
C VAL A 13 -16.42 -3.25 -1.40
N SER A 14 -17.63 -3.41 -0.84
CA SER A 14 -18.34 -2.31 -0.17
C SER A 14 -17.61 -1.76 1.06
N SER A 15 -16.88 -2.59 1.80
CA SER A 15 -16.18 -2.18 3.02
C SER A 15 -14.79 -1.60 2.78
N GLU A 16 -14.07 -2.11 1.77
CA GLU A 16 -12.68 -1.71 1.52
C GLU A 16 -12.54 -0.72 0.36
N THR A 17 -13.56 -0.58 -0.48
CA THR A 17 -13.54 0.31 -1.64
C THR A 17 -14.58 1.42 -1.50
N ASP A 18 -14.13 2.59 -1.06
CA ASP A 18 -14.94 3.80 -1.07
C ASP A 18 -14.75 4.53 -2.40
N HIS A 19 -15.76 4.51 -3.26
CA HIS A 19 -15.75 5.14 -4.59
C HIS A 19 -15.45 6.64 -4.53
N LEU A 20 -15.83 7.32 -3.45
CA LEU A 20 -15.58 8.75 -3.29
C LEU A 20 -14.08 9.06 -3.19
N GLN A 21 -13.28 8.14 -2.62
CA GLN A 21 -11.82 8.31 -2.56
C GLN A 21 -11.21 8.33 -3.96
N PHE A 22 -11.68 7.46 -4.85
CA PHE A 22 -11.21 7.41 -6.23
C PHE A 22 -11.65 8.64 -7.03
N LEU A 23 -12.87 9.15 -6.80
CA LEU A 23 -13.34 10.39 -7.42
C LEU A 23 -12.51 11.59 -6.98
N ARG A 24 -12.19 11.71 -5.68
CA ARG A 24 -11.36 12.80 -5.16
C ARG A 24 -9.95 12.80 -5.75
N VAL A 25 -9.30 11.63 -5.83
CA VAL A 25 -7.98 11.46 -6.46
C VAL A 25 -7.98 11.80 -7.95
N CYS A 26 -9.16 11.75 -8.58
CA CYS A 26 -9.35 12.04 -10.00
C CYS A 26 -9.99 13.41 -10.25
N ASP A 27 -10.01 14.32 -9.28
CA ASP A 27 -10.60 15.66 -9.40
C ASP A 27 -12.06 15.64 -9.93
N GLY A 28 -12.81 14.59 -9.58
CA GLY A 28 -14.19 14.39 -10.02
C GLY A 28 -14.37 13.73 -11.39
N ASP A 29 -13.30 13.38 -12.11
CA ASP A 29 -13.39 12.62 -13.36
C ASP A 29 -13.84 11.18 -13.08
N ILE A 30 -15.09 10.89 -13.44
CA ILE A 30 -15.75 9.60 -13.22
C ILE A 30 -15.07 8.48 -14.01
N TRP A 31 -14.59 8.76 -15.23
CA TRP A 31 -13.94 7.74 -16.06
C TRP A 31 -12.55 7.41 -15.53
N ALA A 32 -11.78 8.42 -15.16
CA ALA A 32 -10.49 8.20 -14.52
C ALA A 32 -10.65 7.46 -13.18
N ALA A 33 -11.65 7.81 -12.38
CA ALA A 33 -11.94 7.12 -11.11
C ALA A 33 -12.31 5.64 -11.33
N ALA A 34 -13.17 5.35 -12.31
CA ALA A 34 -13.54 3.98 -12.66
C ALA A 34 -12.34 3.16 -13.17
N GLN A 35 -11.45 3.76 -13.96
CA GLN A 35 -10.21 3.13 -14.41
C GLN A 35 -9.27 2.82 -13.22
N ARG A 36 -9.06 3.78 -12.31
CA ARG A 36 -8.25 3.55 -11.10
C ARG A 36 -8.83 2.48 -10.21
N LEU A 37 -10.15 2.43 -10.06
CA LEU A 37 -10.83 1.39 -9.31
C LEU A 37 -10.61 0.00 -9.93
N CYS A 38 -10.76 -0.11 -11.25
CA CYS A 38 -10.44 -1.35 -11.96
C CYS A 38 -8.96 -1.74 -11.78
N GLN A 39 -8.05 -0.77 -11.84
CA GLN A 39 -6.62 -0.97 -11.66
C GLN A 39 -6.30 -1.45 -10.24
N TYR A 40 -6.91 -0.86 -9.21
CA TYR A 40 -6.73 -1.28 -7.81
C TYR A 40 -7.00 -2.77 -7.64
N TRP A 41 -8.16 -3.25 -8.12
CA TRP A 41 -8.51 -4.68 -8.01
C TRP A 41 -7.66 -5.57 -8.91
N LYS A 42 -7.16 -5.05 -10.04
CA LYS A 42 -6.21 -5.76 -10.89
C LYS A 42 -4.87 -5.96 -10.17
N GLU A 43 -4.28 -4.91 -9.63
CA GLU A 43 -3.02 -4.97 -8.87
C GLU A 43 -3.16 -5.82 -7.62
N ARG A 44 -4.29 -5.71 -6.90
CA ARG A 44 -4.57 -6.57 -5.75
C ARG A 44 -4.52 -8.05 -6.13
N LYS A 45 -5.15 -8.43 -7.25
CA LYS A 45 -5.07 -9.81 -7.75
C LYS A 45 -3.65 -10.25 -8.09
N VAL A 46 -2.86 -9.38 -8.74
CA VAL A 46 -1.47 -9.68 -9.12
C VAL A 46 -0.62 -9.97 -7.88
N HIS A 47 -0.72 -9.13 -6.85
CA HIS A 47 0.17 -9.23 -5.68
C HIS A 47 -0.28 -10.26 -4.64
N PHE A 48 -1.59 -10.47 -4.49
CA PHE A 48 -2.15 -11.35 -3.46
C PHE A 48 -2.60 -12.71 -3.98
N LYS A 49 -2.65 -12.90 -5.31
CA LYS A 49 -3.05 -14.16 -5.96
C LYS A 49 -4.38 -14.66 -5.42
N ASP A 50 -4.43 -15.91 -4.95
CA ASP A 50 -5.64 -16.55 -4.41
C ASP A 50 -6.17 -15.86 -3.15
N ARG A 51 -5.37 -15.03 -2.49
CA ARG A 51 -5.73 -14.27 -1.28
C ARG A 51 -6.27 -12.87 -1.59
N ALA A 52 -6.38 -12.50 -2.86
CA ALA A 52 -6.79 -11.15 -3.25
C ALA A 52 -8.21 -10.78 -2.80
N PHE A 53 -9.08 -11.77 -2.63
CA PHE A 53 -10.46 -11.60 -2.17
C PHE A 53 -10.62 -11.83 -0.67
N LEU A 54 -9.53 -11.86 0.09
CA LEU A 54 -9.57 -11.86 1.57
C LEU A 54 -9.43 -10.44 2.12
N PRO A 55 -9.90 -10.18 3.35
CA PRO A 55 -9.76 -8.87 4.00
C PRO A 55 -8.31 -8.43 4.14
N LEU A 56 -8.01 -7.17 3.83
CA LEU A 56 -6.69 -6.57 3.95
C LEU A 56 -6.47 -6.07 5.38
N THR A 57 -6.24 -7.02 6.29
CA THR A 57 -6.12 -6.77 7.74
C THR A 57 -4.81 -7.30 8.31
N LEU A 58 -4.36 -6.74 9.43
CA LEU A 58 -3.16 -7.18 10.17
C LEU A 58 -3.42 -8.38 11.10
N THR A 59 -4.32 -9.27 10.71
CA THR A 59 -4.64 -10.48 11.50
C THR A 59 -3.79 -11.69 11.12
N GLY A 60 -3.12 -11.65 9.95
CA GLY A 60 -2.38 -12.78 9.38
C GLY A 60 -3.27 -13.88 8.81
N ARG A 61 -4.61 -13.70 8.84
CA ARG A 61 -5.62 -14.65 8.33
C ARG A 61 -6.32 -14.15 7.06
N GLY A 62 -5.95 -12.96 6.58
CA GLY A 62 -6.55 -12.32 5.43
C GLY A 62 -5.61 -12.27 4.22
N ALA A 63 -5.71 -11.19 3.46
CA ALA A 63 -4.82 -10.93 2.32
C ALA A 63 -3.36 -10.71 2.76
N LEU A 64 -3.08 -10.30 3.99
CA LEU A 64 -1.71 -10.31 4.54
C LEU A 64 -1.46 -11.58 5.35
N THR A 65 -0.34 -12.25 5.10
CA THR A 65 0.11 -13.37 5.95
C THR A 65 0.81 -12.87 7.22
N LYS A 66 1.15 -13.80 8.11
CA LYS A 66 2.00 -13.50 9.28
C LYS A 66 3.38 -13.01 8.86
N GLU A 67 3.94 -13.54 7.79
CA GLU A 67 5.24 -13.14 7.25
C GLU A 67 5.18 -11.75 6.62
N ASP A 68 4.09 -11.40 5.95
CA ASP A 68 3.86 -10.03 5.46
C ASP A 68 3.80 -9.04 6.66
N ILE A 69 3.15 -9.43 7.77
CA ILE A 69 3.08 -8.62 9.00
C ILE A 69 4.46 -8.49 9.66
N LEU A 70 5.25 -9.56 9.73
CA LEU A 70 6.63 -9.49 10.24
C LEU A 70 7.49 -8.58 9.36
N CYS A 71 7.27 -8.59 8.04
CA CYS A 71 7.93 -7.67 7.12
C CYS A 71 7.53 -6.20 7.38
N LEU A 72 6.26 -5.93 7.69
CA LEU A 72 5.83 -4.61 8.12
C LEU A 72 6.49 -4.19 9.45
N GLN A 73 6.54 -5.12 10.42
CA GLN A 73 7.10 -4.88 11.75
C GLN A 73 8.61 -4.67 11.77
N SER A 74 9.35 -5.12 10.74
CA SER A 74 10.79 -4.83 10.64
C SER A 74 11.09 -3.35 10.43
N GLY A 75 10.08 -2.55 10.04
CA GLY A 75 10.23 -1.12 9.82
C GLY A 75 11.04 -0.76 8.58
N VAL A 76 11.15 -1.69 7.62
CA VAL A 76 11.70 -1.42 6.28
C VAL A 76 10.82 -0.40 5.56
N ASP A 77 9.51 -0.56 5.60
CA ASP A 77 8.54 0.37 5.04
C ASP A 77 7.58 0.79 6.17
N ALA A 78 7.42 2.09 6.42
CA ALA A 78 6.64 2.63 7.55
C ALA A 78 5.97 3.95 7.22
N VAL A 79 4.78 4.19 7.79
CA VAL A 79 4.14 5.51 7.77
C VAL A 79 4.74 6.35 8.89
N LEU A 80 5.28 7.53 8.56
CA LEU A 80 5.77 8.47 9.57
C LEU A 80 4.63 9.32 10.12
N PRO A 81 4.79 9.87 11.33
CA PRO A 81 3.88 10.91 11.83
C PRO A 81 3.76 12.06 10.81
N PRO A 82 2.56 12.67 10.68
CA PRO A 82 2.39 13.81 9.80
C PRO A 82 3.33 14.96 10.17
N SER A 83 3.73 15.77 9.19
CA SER A 83 4.45 17.03 9.47
C SER A 83 3.57 17.98 10.30
N PRO A 84 4.13 19.06 10.89
CA PRO A 84 3.32 20.14 11.49
C PRO A 84 2.31 20.76 10.51
N THR A 85 2.62 20.73 9.21
CA THR A 85 1.71 21.18 8.17
C THR A 85 0.68 20.13 7.76
N GLY A 86 0.79 18.90 8.26
CA GLY A 86 -0.13 17.77 8.05
C GLY A 86 0.20 16.85 6.86
N GLN A 87 1.36 17.01 6.24
CA GLN A 87 1.80 16.16 5.12
C GLN A 87 2.04 14.72 5.59
N LEU A 88 1.68 13.75 4.76
CA LEU A 88 1.81 12.34 5.04
C LEU A 88 3.04 11.76 4.32
N PHE A 89 3.77 10.90 5.04
CA PHE A 89 5.00 10.32 4.53
C PHE A 89 5.00 8.81 4.64
N LEU A 90 5.40 8.17 3.54
CA LEU A 90 5.88 6.79 3.55
C LEU A 90 7.41 6.86 3.63
N PHE A 91 8.00 6.13 4.57
CA PHE A 91 9.45 6.05 4.74
C PHE A 91 9.92 4.64 4.50
N SER A 92 11.01 4.52 3.77
CA SER A 92 11.56 3.27 3.31
C SER A 92 13.04 3.18 3.65
N ASP A 93 13.38 2.39 4.66
CA ASP A 93 14.74 2.20 5.17
C ASP A 93 15.36 0.94 4.58
N ARG A 94 16.19 1.12 3.54
CA ARG A 94 16.86 -0.01 2.88
C ARG A 94 17.98 -0.61 3.73
N SER A 95 18.41 0.05 4.81
CA SER A 95 19.41 -0.50 5.74
C SER A 95 18.86 -1.67 6.56
N LYS A 96 17.54 -1.72 6.75
CA LYS A 96 16.85 -2.75 7.52
C LYS A 96 16.44 -3.96 6.68
N LEU A 97 16.78 -3.97 5.39
CA LEU A 97 16.48 -5.11 4.53
C LEU A 97 17.21 -6.35 5.04
N THR A 98 16.44 -7.40 5.29
CA THR A 98 16.95 -8.75 5.54
C THR A 98 16.48 -9.68 4.40
N PRO A 99 17.07 -10.88 4.27
CA PRO A 99 16.56 -11.89 3.35
C PRO A 99 15.08 -12.27 3.57
N LEU A 100 14.52 -11.98 4.75
CA LEU A 100 13.11 -12.22 5.09
C LEU A 100 12.18 -11.11 4.58
N ASN A 101 12.71 -10.03 3.99
CA ASN A 101 11.96 -8.92 3.41
C ASN A 101 12.02 -8.98 1.87
N THR A 102 11.46 -10.05 1.29
CA THR A 102 11.43 -10.21 -0.17
C THR A 102 10.72 -9.02 -0.83
N PHE A 103 11.05 -8.78 -2.10
CA PHE A 103 10.43 -7.71 -2.88
C PHE A 103 8.91 -7.85 -2.93
N GLU A 104 8.41 -9.08 -3.10
CA GLU A 104 6.99 -9.39 -3.15
C GLU A 104 6.29 -9.15 -1.82
N GLN A 105 6.92 -9.51 -0.70
CA GLN A 105 6.39 -9.19 0.64
C GLN A 105 6.29 -7.69 0.83
N ARG A 106 7.34 -6.96 0.45
CA ARG A 106 7.36 -5.51 0.56
C ARG A 106 6.31 -4.84 -0.30
N ILE A 107 6.07 -5.30 -1.53
CA ILE A 107 4.96 -4.79 -2.35
C ILE A 107 3.61 -4.99 -1.65
N ARG A 108 3.37 -6.15 -1.04
CA ARG A 108 2.10 -6.39 -0.32
C ARG A 108 1.96 -5.49 0.91
N VAL A 109 3.07 -5.26 1.62
CA VAL A 109 3.12 -4.31 2.75
C VAL A 109 2.87 -2.88 2.27
N ASP A 110 3.54 -2.45 1.21
CA ASP A 110 3.35 -1.12 0.60
C ASP A 110 1.91 -0.94 0.13
N PHE A 111 1.30 -1.97 -0.48
CA PHE A 111 -0.11 -1.96 -0.87
C PHE A 111 -1.03 -1.69 0.33
N TYR A 112 -0.77 -2.35 1.47
CA TYR A 112 -1.50 -2.10 2.71
C TYR A 112 -1.28 -0.68 3.25
N LEU A 113 -0.03 -0.21 3.32
CA LEU A 113 0.29 1.11 3.85
C LEU A 113 -0.32 2.23 2.99
N VAL A 114 -0.24 2.11 1.66
CA VAL A 114 -0.90 3.04 0.74
C VAL A 114 -2.41 3.00 0.92
N LYS A 115 -3.01 1.82 1.15
CA LYS A 115 -4.45 1.73 1.42
C LYS A 115 -4.85 2.43 2.73
N VAL A 116 -4.05 2.30 3.79
CA VAL A 116 -4.26 3.03 5.05
C VAL A 116 -4.12 4.54 4.83
N LEU A 117 -3.06 4.97 4.15
CA LEU A 117 -2.83 6.38 3.84
C LEU A 117 -3.95 6.99 3.01
N ALA A 118 -4.47 6.24 2.02
CA ALA A 118 -5.57 6.67 1.17
C ALA A 118 -6.88 6.93 1.93
N GLN A 119 -7.02 6.48 3.18
CA GLN A 119 -8.18 6.82 4.02
C GLN A 119 -8.12 8.27 4.54
N HIS A 120 -6.95 8.90 4.55
CA HIS A 120 -6.81 10.30 4.90
C HIS A 120 -7.19 11.17 3.70
N GLU A 121 -8.14 12.09 3.89
CA GLU A 121 -8.62 13.01 2.85
C GLU A 121 -7.47 13.76 2.17
N ARG A 122 -6.48 14.19 2.96
CA ARG A 122 -5.30 14.88 2.43
C ARG A 122 -4.47 14.02 1.49
N ALA A 123 -4.35 12.72 1.72
CA ALA A 123 -3.66 11.83 0.79
C ALA A 123 -4.40 11.76 -0.56
N GLN A 124 -5.72 11.95 -0.54
CA GLN A 124 -6.56 11.90 -1.74
C GLN A 124 -6.43 13.16 -2.59
N THR A 125 -6.09 14.31 -1.98
CA THR A 125 -6.00 15.61 -2.67
C THR A 125 -4.57 16.09 -2.89
N GLU A 126 -3.67 15.86 -1.94
CA GLU A 126 -2.27 16.33 -1.98
C GLU A 126 -1.26 15.20 -2.21
N GLY A 127 -1.72 13.95 -2.16
CA GLY A 127 -0.86 12.77 -2.30
C GLY A 127 -0.04 12.44 -1.05
N VAL A 128 0.97 11.58 -1.24
CA VAL A 128 1.88 11.11 -0.19
C VAL A 128 3.31 11.27 -0.69
N THR A 129 4.19 11.80 0.15
CA THR A 129 5.63 11.87 -0.17
C THR A 129 6.33 10.60 0.31
N ASN A 130 7.09 9.95 -0.57
CA ASN A 130 7.86 8.77 -0.23
C ASN A 130 9.35 9.11 -0.05
N PHE A 131 9.92 8.79 1.10
CA PHE A 131 11.34 8.94 1.39
C PHE A 131 12.02 7.58 1.38
N ILE A 132 13.04 7.43 0.53
CA ILE A 132 13.83 6.20 0.46
C ILE A 132 15.23 6.48 1.00
N MET A 133 15.55 5.91 2.16
CA MET A 133 16.90 5.88 2.69
C MET A 133 17.67 4.73 2.04
N LEU A 134 18.62 5.09 1.19
CA LEU A 134 19.54 4.15 0.56
C LEU A 134 20.81 4.05 1.41
N VAL A 135 21.26 2.83 1.68
CA VAL A 135 22.62 2.61 2.21
C VAL A 135 23.58 2.60 1.03
N THR A 136 24.36 3.66 0.89
CA THR A 136 25.55 3.62 0.05
C THR A 136 26.65 2.93 0.86
N PRO A 137 27.29 1.85 0.37
CA PRO A 137 28.48 1.33 1.01
C PRO A 137 29.50 2.46 1.09
N ARG A 138 30.01 2.78 2.30
CA ARG A 138 31.20 3.60 2.42
C ARG A 138 32.33 2.82 1.76
N ILE A 139 32.72 3.21 0.55
CA ILE A 139 34.00 2.77 -0.03
C ILE A 139 35.07 3.31 0.92
N ALA A 140 35.66 2.43 1.72
CA ALA A 140 36.86 2.76 2.46
C ALA A 140 37.91 3.18 1.43
N ARG A 141 38.32 4.45 1.46
CA ARG A 141 39.51 4.85 0.71
C ARG A 141 40.68 4.11 1.35
N ALA A 142 41.28 3.18 0.61
CA ALA A 142 42.57 2.62 0.99
C ALA A 142 43.57 3.79 0.98
N ASN A 143 44.22 4.02 2.12
CA ASN A 143 45.38 4.88 2.24
C ASN A 143 46.62 4.13 1.75
#